data_AF-A0A962W5D1-F1
#
_entry.id   AF-A0A962W5D1-F1
#
_cell.length_a   1.000
_cell.length_b   1.000
_cell.length_c   1.000
_cell.angle_alpha   90.00
_cell.angle_beta   90.00
_cell.angle_gamma   90.00
#
_symmetry.space_group_name_H-M   'P 1'
#
loop_
_entity.id
_entity.type
_entity.pdbx_description
1 polymer ?
#
loop_
_entity_poly.entity_id
_entity_poly.type
_entity_poly.pdbx_seq_one_letter_code
_entity_poly.pdbx_strand_id
1 'polypeptide(L)'
;ESHMKASDEILKAADHEFAKAIAAVQGLYRDGILQKPEGWKFAPDLLQYYDAKTKIEQELYLIMLEYRQRTFQGAFHASNDYMHWYGWAPLKTAVNTILEEEKRMRAEHAALKVSSNAAAAKKH
;
A
#
# COMPACT_ATOMS: atom_id res chain seq x y z
N GLU A 1 21.47 1.78 -25.34
CA GLU A 1 21.32 2.93 -24.43
C GLU A 1 19.86 3.37 -24.26
N SER A 2 19.09 3.52 -25.34
CA SER A 2 17.66 3.90 -25.26
C SER A 2 16.77 2.94 -24.46
N HIS A 3 16.99 1.62 -24.57
CA HIS A 3 16.19 0.63 -23.84
C HIS A 3 16.36 0.75 -22.32
N MET A 4 17.59 0.77 -21.80
CA MET A 4 17.85 0.87 -20.35
C MET A 4 17.24 2.14 -19.77
N LYS A 5 17.32 3.27 -20.49
CA LYS A 5 16.68 4.51 -20.07
C LYS A 5 15.15 4.39 -19.99
N ALA A 6 14.52 3.74 -20.96
CA ALA A 6 13.08 3.48 -20.92
C ALA A 6 12.70 2.55 -19.75
N SER A 7 13.51 1.52 -19.47
CA SER A 7 13.30 0.61 -18.34
C SER A 7 13.44 1.33 -16.99
N ASP A 8 14.41 2.24 -16.86
CA ASP A 8 14.55 3.12 -15.69
C ASP A 8 13.33 4.03 -15.49
N GLU A 9 12.79 4.59 -16.57
CA GLU A 9 11.59 5.45 -16.52
C GLU A 9 10.36 4.65 -16.05
N ILE A 10 10.20 3.41 -16.54
CA ILE A 10 9.14 2.50 -16.08
C ILE A 10 9.29 2.18 -14.59
N LEU A 11 10.50 1.87 -14.12
CA LEU A 11 10.73 1.58 -12.71
C LEU A 11 10.42 2.80 -11.82
N LYS A 12 10.86 4.00 -12.23
CA LYS A 12 10.55 5.24 -11.51
C LYS A 12 9.05 5.50 -11.43
N ALA A 13 8.30 5.22 -12.50
CA ALA A 13 6.85 5.32 -12.48
C ALA A 13 6.22 4.33 -11.50
N ALA A 14 6.71 3.08 -11.45
CA ALA A 14 6.23 2.08 -10.50
C ALA A 14 6.53 2.48 -9.05
N ASP A 15 7.72 3.02 -8.79
CA ASP A 15 8.15 3.49 -7.47
C ASP A 15 7.31 4.67 -7.00
N HIS A 16 6.98 5.58 -7.91
CA HIS A 16 6.10 6.70 -7.61
C HIS A 16 4.69 6.23 -7.19
N GLU A 17 4.15 5.21 -7.84
CA GLU A 17 2.85 4.63 -7.47
C GLU A 17 2.92 3.85 -6.16
N PHE A 18 3.97 3.06 -5.95
CA PHE A 18 4.18 2.35 -4.70
C PHE A 18 4.32 3.30 -3.50
N ALA A 19 4.99 4.44 -3.67
CA ALA A 19 5.12 5.46 -2.63
C ALA A 19 3.75 6.00 -2.16
N LYS A 20 2.75 6.09 -3.04
CA LYS A 20 1.37 6.48 -2.66
C LYS A 20 0.76 5.46 -1.71
N ALA A 21 0.92 4.17 -1.99
CA ALA A 21 0.43 3.10 -1.14
C ALA A 21 1.14 3.09 0.23
N ILE A 22 2.47 3.26 0.26
CA ILE A 22 3.24 3.37 1.52
C ILE A 22 2.71 4.54 2.35
N ALA A 23 2.54 5.72 1.75
CA ALA A 23 2.08 6.91 2.45
C ALA A 23 0.66 6.74 3.03
N ALA A 24 -0.24 6.09 2.29
CA ALA A 24 -1.60 5.80 2.76
C ALA A 24 -1.58 4.89 4.00
N VAL A 25 -0.87 3.76 3.93
CA VAL A 25 -0.78 2.80 5.06
C VAL A 25 -0.05 3.43 6.25
N GLN A 26 1.05 4.15 6.03
CA GLN A 26 1.75 4.89 7.08
C GLN A 26 0.83 5.92 7.76
N GLY A 27 -0.02 6.60 6.98
CA GLY A 27 -1.02 7.51 7.49
C GLY A 27 -1.98 6.83 8.47
N LEU A 28 -2.46 5.64 8.16
CA LEU A 28 -3.36 4.89 9.05
C LEU A 28 -2.69 4.48 10.36
N TYR A 29 -1.41 4.10 10.34
CA TYR A 29 -0.65 3.82 11.58
C TYR A 29 -0.45 5.08 12.42
N ARG A 30 -0.04 6.19 11.79
CA ARG A 30 0.16 7.47 12.48
C ARG A 30 -1.12 7.95 13.16
N ASP A 31 -2.25 7.73 12.51
CA ASP A 31 -3.55 8.18 12.99
C ASP A 31 -4.20 7.16 13.96
N GLY A 32 -3.49 6.07 14.29
CA GLY A 32 -3.92 5.05 15.24
C GLY A 32 -5.11 4.21 14.77
N ILE A 33 -5.38 4.20 13.46
CA ILE A 33 -6.43 3.37 12.85
C ILE A 33 -5.88 1.94 12.66
N LEU A 34 -4.65 1.82 12.16
CA LEU A 34 -3.88 0.59 12.21
C LEU A 34 -3.03 0.56 13.47
N GLN A 35 -2.91 -0.61 14.08
CA GLN A 35 -2.11 -0.81 15.28
C GLN A 35 -0.76 -1.39 14.89
N LYS A 36 0.32 -0.68 15.24
CA LYS A 36 1.68 -1.18 15.03
C LYS A 36 1.87 -2.49 15.80
N PRO A 37 2.32 -3.59 15.15
CA PRO A 37 2.66 -4.82 15.84
C PRO A 37 3.69 -4.63 16.97
N GLU A 38 3.64 -5.53 17.95
CA GLU A 38 4.62 -5.56 19.03
C GLU A 38 6.02 -5.85 18.48
N GLY A 39 7.05 -5.23 19.06
CA GLY A 39 8.45 -5.42 18.63
C GLY A 39 8.87 -4.67 17.36
N TRP A 40 7.94 -4.19 16.53
CA TRP A 40 8.29 -3.40 15.34
C TRP A 40 8.90 -2.04 15.70
N LYS A 41 10.02 -1.68 15.06
CA LYS A 41 10.69 -0.39 15.25
C LYS A 41 9.97 0.77 14.55
N PHE A 42 9.43 0.51 13.35
CA PHE A 42 8.67 1.46 12.53
C PHE A 42 7.54 0.72 11.81
N ALA A 43 6.54 1.45 11.30
CA ALA A 43 5.44 0.88 10.53
C ALA A 43 5.03 1.80 9.37
N PRO A 44 4.68 1.25 8.19
CA PRO A 44 4.81 -0.16 7.82
C PRO A 44 6.29 -0.59 7.71
N ASP A 45 6.60 -1.83 8.10
CA ASP A 45 7.90 -2.46 7.82
C ASP A 45 7.73 -3.45 6.66
N LEU A 46 8.17 -3.07 5.45
CA LEU A 46 7.97 -3.83 4.22
C LEU A 46 8.62 -5.23 4.22
N LEU A 47 9.47 -5.55 5.20
CA LEU A 47 10.11 -6.85 5.34
C LEU A 47 9.37 -7.79 6.31
N GLN A 48 8.39 -7.29 7.07
CA GLN A 48 7.66 -8.03 8.09
C GLN A 48 6.30 -8.55 7.57
N TYR A 49 6.30 -9.22 6.42
CA TYR A 49 5.07 -9.67 5.74
C TYR A 49 4.17 -10.57 6.60
N TYR A 50 4.75 -11.54 7.31
CA TYR A 50 3.97 -12.53 8.08
C TYR A 50 3.19 -11.91 9.25
N ASP A 51 3.51 -10.68 9.63
CA ASP A 51 2.84 -9.92 10.67
C ASP A 51 1.74 -8.99 10.13
N ALA A 52 1.48 -9.00 8.81
CA ALA A 52 0.42 -8.23 8.16
C ALA A 52 -0.97 -8.80 8.50
N LYS A 53 -1.73 -8.10 9.33
CA LYS A 53 -3.02 -8.61 9.85
C LYS A 53 -4.22 -8.14 9.06
N THR A 54 -4.09 -7.06 8.31
CA THR A 54 -5.18 -6.44 7.55
C THR A 54 -4.96 -6.59 6.05
N LYS A 55 -6.08 -6.56 5.30
CA LYS A 55 -6.04 -6.63 3.84
C LYS A 55 -5.20 -5.50 3.23
N ILE A 56 -5.33 -4.27 3.74
CA ILE A 56 -4.57 -3.12 3.23
C ILE A 56 -3.06 -3.28 3.44
N GLU A 57 -2.63 -3.89 4.55
CA GLU A 57 -1.22 -4.23 4.77
C GLU A 57 -0.77 -5.31 3.77
N GLN A 58 -1.53 -6.39 3.60
CA GLN A 58 -1.20 -7.48 2.66
C GLN A 58 -1.06 -7.01 1.21
N GLU A 59 -1.95 -6.12 0.75
CA GLU A 59 -1.84 -5.51 -0.58
C GLU A 59 -0.54 -4.70 -0.74
N LEU A 60 -0.14 -3.95 0.29
CA LEU A 60 1.11 -3.19 0.26
C LEU A 60 2.33 -4.12 0.08
N TYR A 61 2.31 -5.28 0.75
CA TYR A 61 3.38 -6.26 0.61
C TYR A 61 3.39 -6.93 -0.75
N LEU A 62 2.23 -7.24 -1.35
CA LEU A 62 2.18 -7.79 -2.71
C LEU A 62 2.77 -6.82 -3.73
N ILE A 63 2.59 -5.50 -3.55
CA ILE A 63 3.28 -4.51 -4.40
C ILE A 63 4.79 -4.67 -4.29
N MET A 64 5.34 -4.75 -3.07
CA MET A 64 6.79 -4.86 -2.85
C MET A 64 7.37 -6.19 -3.35
N LEU A 65 6.76 -7.30 -2.93
CA LEU A 65 7.29 -8.65 -3.14
C LEU A 65 7.06 -9.16 -4.56
N GLU A 66 5.96 -8.73 -5.20
CA GLU A 66 5.56 -9.26 -6.50
C GLU A 66 5.51 -8.17 -7.57
N TYR A 67 4.57 -7.23 -7.48
CA TYR A 67 4.18 -6.45 -8.65
C TYR A 67 5.27 -5.48 -9.10
N ARG A 68 5.90 -4.76 -8.17
CA ARG A 68 7.04 -3.88 -8.46
C ARG A 68 8.21 -4.69 -9.02
N GLN A 69 8.49 -5.86 -8.44
CA GLN A 69 9.60 -6.72 -8.87
C GLN A 69 9.36 -7.25 -10.29
N ARG A 70 8.13 -7.63 -10.63
CA ARG A 70 7.76 -8.09 -11.98
C ARG A 70 7.80 -6.95 -13.01
N THR A 71 7.40 -5.73 -12.63
CA THR A 71 7.59 -4.54 -13.48
C THR A 71 9.07 -4.31 -13.77
N PHE A 72 9.92 -4.33 -12.73
CA PHE A 72 11.37 -4.22 -12.88
C PHE A 72 11.92 -5.31 -13.79
N GLN A 73 11.66 -6.58 -13.48
CA GLN A 73 12.18 -7.71 -14.24
C GLN A 73 11.73 -7.66 -15.70
N GLY A 74 10.44 -7.45 -15.96
CA GLY A 74 9.92 -7.38 -17.32
C GLY A 74 10.52 -6.22 -18.12
N ALA A 75 10.65 -5.04 -17.52
CA ALA A 75 11.22 -3.86 -18.18
C ALA A 75 12.69 -4.07 -18.57
N PHE A 76 13.50 -4.65 -17.69
CA PHE A 76 14.94 -4.82 -17.93
C PHE A 76 15.29 -6.08 -18.75
N HIS A 77 14.36 -7.03 -18.91
CA HIS A 77 14.52 -8.22 -19.76
C HIS A 77 13.70 -8.15 -21.05
N ALA A 78 13.28 -6.95 -21.45
CA ALA A 78 12.51 -6.69 -22.68
C ALA A 78 11.23 -7.55 -22.84
N SER A 79 10.59 -7.90 -21.73
CA SER A 79 9.33 -8.64 -21.72
C SER A 79 8.17 -7.69 -21.42
N ASN A 80 7.64 -7.06 -22.47
CA ASN A 80 6.59 -6.04 -22.34
C ASN A 80 5.30 -6.58 -21.73
N ASP A 81 4.90 -7.80 -22.12
CA ASP A 81 3.70 -8.46 -21.60
C ASP A 81 3.85 -8.76 -20.10
N TYR A 82 4.99 -9.34 -19.70
CA TYR A 82 5.29 -9.63 -18.30
C TYR A 82 5.37 -8.36 -17.45
N MET A 83 6.09 -7.36 -17.94
CA MET A 83 6.20 -6.05 -17.29
C MET A 83 4.81 -5.45 -17.05
N HIS A 84 3.95 -5.48 -18.07
CA HIS A 84 2.66 -4.81 -18.01
C HIS A 84 1.63 -5.61 -17.23
N TRP A 85 1.31 -6.84 -17.65
CA TRP A 85 0.17 -7.59 -17.13
C TRP A 85 0.45 -8.28 -15.81
N TYR A 86 1.71 -8.61 -15.51
CA TYR A 86 2.09 -9.29 -14.27
C TYR A 86 2.76 -8.34 -13.26
N GLY A 87 3.22 -7.17 -13.71
CA GLY A 87 3.81 -6.13 -12.86
C GLY A 87 2.95 -4.87 -12.75
N TRP A 88 2.94 -4.06 -13.80
CA TRP A 88 2.40 -2.69 -13.76
C TRP A 88 0.90 -2.63 -13.49
N ALA A 89 0.11 -3.42 -14.22
CA ALA A 89 -1.35 -3.46 -14.07
C ALA A 89 -1.77 -3.91 -12.66
N PRO A 90 -1.29 -5.04 -12.10
CA PRO A 90 -1.63 -5.42 -10.75
C PRO A 90 -1.08 -4.46 -9.69
N LEU A 91 0.09 -3.84 -9.91
CA LEU A 91 0.58 -2.76 -9.04
C LEU A 91 -0.42 -1.61 -8.96
N LYS A 92 -0.87 -1.10 -10.11
CA LYS A 92 -1.85 0.00 -10.17
C LYS A 92 -3.17 -0.37 -9.51
N THR A 93 -3.64 -1.60 -9.72
CA THR A 93 -4.85 -2.12 -9.05
C THR A 93 -4.68 -2.14 -7.54
N ALA A 94 -3.59 -2.72 -7.02
CA ALA A 94 -3.31 -2.79 -5.60
C ALA A 94 -3.18 -1.41 -4.95
N VAL A 95 -2.52 -0.45 -5.62
CA VAL A 95 -2.43 0.95 -5.15
C VAL A 95 -3.83 1.56 -5.04
N ASN A 96 -4.69 1.40 -6.05
CA ASN A 96 -6.06 1.92 -5.99
C ASN A 96 -6.86 1.26 -4.85
N THR A 97 -6.77 -0.06 -4.70
CA THR A 97 -7.40 -0.79 -3.60
C THR A 97 -6.94 -0.25 -2.24
N ILE A 98 -5.65 0.02 -2.06
CA ILE A 98 -5.11 0.60 -0.81
C ILE A 98 -5.70 1.98 -0.56
N LEU A 99 -5.77 2.85 -1.57
CA LEU A 99 -6.32 4.20 -1.43
C LEU A 99 -7.83 4.20 -1.13
N GLU A 100 -8.58 3.24 -1.67
CA GLU A 100 -10.00 3.05 -1.36
C GLU A 100 -10.21 2.54 0.06
N GLU A 101 -9.44 1.52 0.47
CA GLU A 101 -9.48 0.96 1.82
C GLU A 101 -9.06 1.99 2.88
N GLU A 102 -8.06 2.82 2.60
CA GLU A 102 -7.66 3.92 3.48
C GLU A 102 -8.84 4.86 3.76
N LYS A 103 -9.54 5.31 2.71
CA LYS A 103 -10.72 6.19 2.84
C LYS A 103 -11.83 5.51 3.64
N ARG A 104 -12.11 4.23 3.36
CA ARG A 104 -13.11 3.44 4.08
C ARG A 104 -12.80 3.36 5.56
N MET A 105 -11.58 2.95 5.92
CA MET A 105 -11.15 2.80 7.31
C MET A 105 -11.20 4.12 8.09
N ARG A 106 -10.84 5.25 7.44
CA ARG A 106 -10.97 6.59 8.05
C ARG A 106 -12.42 6.97 8.30
N ALA A 107 -13.32 6.71 7.35
CA ALA A 107 -14.75 6.99 7.50
C ALA A 107 -15.36 6.16 8.65
N GLU A 108 -15.04 4.87 8.71
CA GLU A 108 -15.47 3.98 9.79
C GLU A 108 -14.96 4.45 11.15
N HIS A 109 -13.68 4.81 11.24
CA HIS A 109 -13.08 5.32 12.48
C HIS A 109 -13.74 6.63 12.94
N ALA A 110 -14.05 7.54 12.02
CA ALA A 110 -14.75 8.78 12.33
C ALA A 110 -16.18 8.52 12.84
N ALA A 111 -16.92 7.61 12.20
CA ALA A 111 -18.26 7.23 12.62
C ALA A 111 -18.27 6.63 14.04
N LEU A 112 -17.30 5.76 14.35
CA LEU A 112 -17.13 5.17 15.69
C LEU A 112 -16.85 6.23 16.77
N LYS A 113 -16.04 7.25 16.46
CA LYS A 113 -15.80 8.40 17.37
C LYS A 113 -17.06 9.21 17.63
N VAL A 114 -17.89 9.44 16.62
CA VAL A 114 -19.16 10.16 16.79
C VAL A 114 -20.13 9.36 17.66
N SER A 115 -20.28 8.06 17.40
CA SER A 115 -21.18 7.20 18.19
C SER A 115 -20.76 7.07 19.66
N SER A 116 -19.45 6.95 19.93
CA SER A 116 -18.93 6.88 21.30
C SER A 116 -19.15 8.18 22.08
N ASN A 117 -18.89 9.34 21.45
CA ASN A 117 -19.16 10.65 22.07
C ASN A 117 -20.65 10.86 22.37
N ALA A 118 -21.54 10.48 21.45
CA ALA A 118 -22.98 10.57 21.65
C ALA A 118 -23.48 9.67 22.78
N ALA A 119 -22.89 8.48 22.94
CA ALA A 119 -23.20 7.57 24.05
C ALA A 119 -22.72 8.09 25.41
N ALA A 120 -21.55 8.73 25.46
CA ALA A 120 -21.03 9.37 26.67
C ALA A 120 -21.90 10.56 27.11
N ALA A 121 -22.35 11.40 26.17
CA ALA A 121 -23.20 12.55 26.46
C ALA A 121 -24.59 12.20 27.00
N LYS A 122 -25.10 10.97 26.74
CA LYS A 122 -26.38 10.49 27.27
C LYS A 122 -26.29 9.89 28.69
N LYS A 123 -25.07 9.65 29.20
CA LYS A 123 -24.84 9.08 30.55
C LYS A 123 -24.62 10.16 31.62
N HIS A 124 -24.57 11.43 31.22
CA HIS A 124 -24.52 12.61 32.09
C HIS A 124 -25.85 13.36 31.98
#